data_AF-A0A1W0A089-F1
#
_entry.id   AF-A0A1W0A089-F1
#
_cell.length_a   1.000
_cell.length_b   1.000
_cell.length_c   1.000
_cell.angle_alpha   90.00
_cell.angle_beta   90.00
_cell.angle_gamma   90.00
#
_symmetry.space_group_name_H-M   'P 1'
#
loop_
_entity.id
_entity.type
_entity.pdbx_description
1 polymer ?
#
loop_
_entity_poly.entity_id
_entity_poly.type
_entity_poly.pdbx_seq_one_letter_code
_entity_poly.pdbx_strand_id
1 'polypeptide(L)'
;WKFLEQPEAKQYVESAETVHELFADERLDLWTHLMLQVIGKLNADWTRPAAATAISIPKEKKVLPKVELHGCDILVPIEDEDWPGDHWYNVKAFGFIRDTSPFEETFKDTWVPGEDMEGYVLSKVGKMWPRVNVHWNDRYSDRAIELLAFYGLGQHMVEKLPEAHDDGSYYVIIMNFMDVLDVRPGYAKYGADAFYDSEGKVIKIVRQGETYRPGDAGWEYAKMCFRGSLLSKVTNFDHLLGIHMIVANRLVTSSREQLGPNHPLRRLLKPFTFRSVAINYGASYGLFMPRGFLQRSCALSDKGMQQTWEIGQANFRFEPFPELKARQNIDTITLPFHEDGMDYWNMVRNFVSDYIDLYFKSEEELNEDADIKDFWAYLKITLPNNMIRDLSLDNLKDLVAHAIFHVSAIHNQVGTIAEYTSDPAFCPTAWVEGELAGRPGTSVRQGLLLSLAGSAQPSIKEDFSHVMLDDEAKAVCKKFTAEVNAFPPVVKERNTRRKQAYQTFNPDTMEMAVSI
;
A
#
# COMPACT_ATOMS: atom_id res chain seq x y z
N TRP A 1 4.75 -30.31 7.57
CA TRP A 1 5.04 -30.19 9.01
C TRP A 1 6.42 -29.58 9.31
N LYS A 2 7.46 -29.74 8.47
CA LYS A 2 8.68 -28.89 8.56
C LYS A 2 8.50 -27.48 7.94
N PHE A 3 7.42 -27.29 7.19
CA PHE A 3 6.97 -26.04 6.53
C PHE A 3 6.26 -25.03 7.44
N LEU A 4 6.06 -25.35 8.74
CA LEU A 4 5.25 -24.56 9.67
C LEU A 4 6.06 -23.78 10.70
N GLU A 5 7.39 -23.89 10.68
CA GLU A 5 8.27 -23.08 11.50
C GLU A 5 9.34 -22.50 10.57
N GLN A 6 9.15 -21.23 10.20
CA GLN A 6 10.29 -20.47 9.70
C GLN A 6 11.35 -20.39 10.79
N PRO A 7 12.63 -20.45 10.42
CA PRO A 7 13.69 -20.16 11.37
C PRO A 7 13.47 -18.77 12.00
N GLU A 8 13.74 -18.64 13.31
CA GLU A 8 13.65 -17.34 14.00
C GLU A 8 14.39 -16.29 13.17
N ALA A 9 13.83 -15.08 13.01
CA ALA A 9 14.45 -13.98 12.25
C ALA A 9 15.93 -13.70 12.63
N LYS A 10 16.36 -14.13 13.83
CA LYS A 10 17.75 -14.15 14.30
C LYS A 10 18.70 -15.03 13.47
N GLN A 11 18.21 -16.00 12.69
CA GLN A 11 19.05 -16.90 11.88
C GLN A 11 19.56 -16.25 10.57
N TYR A 12 18.99 -15.12 10.16
CA TYR A 12 19.39 -14.38 8.96
C TYR A 12 20.13 -13.07 9.29
N VAL A 13 20.83 -13.06 10.43
CA VAL A 13 21.49 -11.87 10.97
C VAL A 13 22.94 -11.80 10.47
N GLU A 14 23.26 -10.66 9.85
CA GLU A 14 24.59 -10.20 9.42
C GLU A 14 25.22 -10.96 8.23
N SER A 15 24.85 -10.55 7.03
CA SER A 15 25.71 -10.64 5.84
C SER A 15 25.71 -9.30 5.12
N ALA A 16 26.89 -8.74 4.93
CA ALA A 16 27.11 -7.71 3.91
C ALA A 16 27.64 -8.46 2.70
N GLU A 17 26.91 -8.40 1.58
CA GLU A 17 27.27 -9.17 0.39
C GLU A 17 28.68 -8.82 -0.09
N THR A 18 29.56 -9.81 -0.03
CA THR A 18 30.93 -9.75 -0.50
C THR A 18 30.97 -9.84 -2.03
N VAL A 19 32.08 -9.41 -2.62
CA VAL A 19 32.32 -9.60 -4.08
C VAL A 19 32.28 -11.08 -4.47
N HIS A 20 32.61 -12.00 -3.56
CA HIS A 20 32.46 -13.43 -3.84
C HIS A 20 30.99 -13.83 -3.94
N GLU A 21 30.16 -13.41 -2.97
CA GLU A 21 28.72 -13.71 -2.96
C GLU A 21 27.99 -13.11 -4.17
N LEU A 22 28.40 -11.92 -4.63
CA LEU A 22 27.93 -11.29 -5.89
C LEU A 22 28.07 -12.21 -7.11
N PHE A 23 29.11 -13.06 -7.16
CA PHE A 23 29.34 -13.97 -8.29
C PHE A 23 28.99 -15.43 -7.98
N ALA A 24 28.68 -15.75 -6.72
CA ALA A 24 28.38 -17.12 -6.29
C ALA A 24 26.93 -17.52 -6.57
N ASP A 25 26.01 -16.56 -6.64
CA ASP A 25 24.59 -16.81 -6.93
C ASP A 25 24.21 -16.28 -8.31
N GLU A 26 24.42 -17.11 -9.33
CA GLU A 26 24.15 -16.77 -10.73
C GLU A 26 22.65 -16.48 -11.01
N ARG A 27 21.75 -16.77 -10.05
CA ARG A 27 20.31 -16.56 -10.17
C ARG A 27 19.88 -15.11 -9.92
N LEU A 28 20.79 -14.25 -9.47
CA LEU A 28 20.57 -12.83 -9.22
C LEU A 28 21.34 -12.00 -10.25
N ASP A 29 20.67 -10.99 -10.82
CA ASP A 29 21.32 -10.08 -11.76
C ASP A 29 22.16 -9.02 -11.04
N LEU A 30 23.05 -8.35 -11.78
CA LEU A 30 23.88 -7.25 -11.26
C LEU A 30 23.02 -6.17 -10.56
N TRP A 31 21.84 -5.88 -11.10
CA TRP A 31 20.93 -4.91 -10.52
C TRP A 31 20.50 -5.32 -9.10
N THR A 32 20.12 -6.59 -8.92
CA THR A 32 19.62 -7.13 -7.66
C THR A 32 20.69 -7.06 -6.58
N HIS A 33 21.91 -7.47 -6.90
CA HIS A 33 23.03 -7.42 -5.96
C HIS A 33 23.38 -5.98 -5.53
N LEU A 34 23.50 -5.04 -6.48
CA LEU A 34 23.79 -3.65 -6.16
C LEU A 34 22.66 -3.03 -5.29
N MET A 35 21.40 -3.38 -5.57
CA MET A 35 20.27 -2.88 -4.80
C MET A 35 20.17 -3.51 -3.41
N LEU A 36 20.55 -4.78 -3.23
CA LEU A 36 20.70 -5.40 -1.91
C LEU A 36 21.66 -4.60 -1.03
N GLN A 37 22.81 -4.19 -1.59
CA GLN A 37 23.80 -3.39 -0.87
C GLN A 37 23.28 -1.97 -0.55
N VAL A 38 22.69 -1.27 -1.53
CA VAL A 38 22.19 0.10 -1.33
C VAL A 38 21.04 0.12 -0.31
N ILE A 39 20.06 -0.77 -0.44
CA ILE A 39 18.92 -0.84 0.47
C ILE A 39 19.38 -1.33 1.85
N GLY A 40 20.34 -2.26 1.91
CA GLY A 40 20.95 -2.69 3.16
C GLY A 40 21.61 -1.55 3.92
N LYS A 41 22.29 -0.64 3.21
CA LYS A 41 22.86 0.56 3.80
C LYS A 41 21.79 1.55 4.27
N LEU A 42 20.78 1.80 3.44
CA LEU A 42 19.66 2.69 3.80
C LEU A 42 18.91 2.20 5.04
N ASN A 43 18.62 0.90 5.10
CA ASN A 43 17.95 0.27 6.22
C ASN A 43 18.82 0.31 7.50
N ALA A 44 20.12 0.02 7.38
CA ALA A 44 21.05 0.06 8.52
C ALA A 44 21.23 1.47 9.12
N ASP A 45 21.14 2.50 8.29
CA ASP A 45 21.24 3.90 8.73
C ASP A 45 19.89 4.46 9.19
N TRP A 46 18.79 3.73 8.96
CA TRP A 46 17.45 4.21 9.28
C TRP A 46 17.20 4.22 10.78
N THR A 47 17.02 5.42 11.34
CA THR A 47 16.50 5.60 12.68
C THR A 47 15.08 6.14 12.58
N ARG A 48 14.12 5.43 13.17
CA ARG A 48 12.72 5.83 13.19
C ARG A 48 12.58 7.25 13.76
N PRO A 49 12.07 8.23 12.98
CA PRO A 49 11.84 9.57 13.48
C PRO A 49 10.66 9.60 14.45
N ALA A 50 10.74 10.46 15.47
CA ALA A 50 9.64 10.72 16.40
C ALA A 50 8.81 11.93 15.95
N ALA A 51 7.48 11.83 16.03
CA ALA A 51 6.55 12.87 15.58
C ALA A 51 6.87 14.24 16.21
N ALA A 52 7.09 14.26 17.52
CA ALA A 52 7.34 15.47 18.31
C ALA A 52 8.57 16.28 17.88
N THR A 53 9.55 15.65 17.23
CA THR A 53 10.80 16.31 16.81
C THR A 53 10.97 16.38 15.30
N ALA A 54 10.39 15.45 14.55
CA ALA A 54 10.56 15.37 13.11
C ALA A 54 9.51 16.17 12.33
N ILE A 55 8.28 16.29 12.86
CA ILE A 55 7.22 17.06 12.20
C ILE A 55 7.40 18.52 12.58
N SER A 56 7.71 19.34 11.59
CA SER A 56 7.94 20.77 11.77
C SER A 56 6.65 21.58 11.70
N ILE A 57 6.66 22.80 12.22
CA ILE A 57 5.60 23.77 11.98
C ILE A 57 5.67 24.23 10.51
N PRO A 58 4.53 24.32 9.79
CA PRO A 58 4.50 24.86 8.43
C PRO A 58 5.15 26.24 8.33
N LYS A 59 5.92 26.48 7.26
CA LYS A 59 6.78 27.67 7.11
C LYS A 59 6.31 28.63 6.02
N GLU A 60 5.88 28.11 4.88
CA GLU A 60 5.56 28.91 3.69
C GLU A 60 4.37 28.34 2.89
N LYS A 61 3.59 29.24 2.29
CA LYS A 61 2.62 28.93 1.23
C LYS A 61 3.27 29.34 -0.09
N LYS A 62 3.61 28.36 -0.94
CA LYS A 62 4.21 28.62 -2.25
C LYS A 62 3.87 27.49 -3.22
N VAL A 63 3.88 27.80 -4.52
CA VAL A 63 3.87 26.76 -5.55
C VAL A 63 5.18 25.99 -5.47
N LEU A 64 5.09 24.67 -5.31
CA LEU A 64 6.24 23.80 -5.21
C LEU A 64 6.80 23.48 -6.59
N PRO A 65 8.13 23.36 -6.74
CA PRO A 65 8.72 22.72 -7.91
C PRO A 65 8.27 21.26 -7.97
N LYS A 66 7.95 20.78 -9.17
CA LYS A 66 7.41 19.43 -9.39
C LYS A 66 8.09 18.75 -10.58
N VAL A 67 8.05 17.43 -10.59
CA VAL A 67 8.38 16.59 -11.75
C VAL A 67 7.12 15.88 -12.23
N GLU A 68 7.04 15.64 -13.53
CA GLU A 68 5.99 14.83 -14.13
C GLU A 68 6.33 13.34 -13.93
N LEU A 69 5.36 12.59 -13.44
CA LEU A 69 5.49 11.17 -13.19
C LEU A 69 5.51 10.41 -14.52
N HIS A 70 6.48 9.50 -14.70
CA HIS A 70 6.59 8.78 -15.97
C HIS A 70 5.32 7.97 -16.29
N GLY A 71 4.76 8.19 -17.48
CA GLY A 71 3.57 7.49 -17.95
C GLY A 71 2.25 7.94 -17.31
N CYS A 72 2.23 9.06 -16.59
CA CYS A 72 1.03 9.65 -15.97
C CYS A 72 1.04 11.19 -16.08
N ASP A 73 -0.12 11.82 -16.11
CA ASP A 73 -0.24 13.29 -16.02
C ASP A 73 -0.18 13.82 -14.57
N ILE A 74 0.52 13.11 -13.68
CA ILE A 74 0.61 13.44 -12.24
C ILE A 74 1.89 14.23 -11.99
N LEU A 75 1.74 15.41 -11.40
CA LEU A 75 2.87 16.22 -10.94
C LEU A 75 3.21 15.90 -9.47
N VAL A 76 4.47 15.58 -9.21
CA VAL A 76 4.99 15.23 -7.87
C VAL A 76 5.92 16.33 -7.39
N PRO A 77 5.66 16.97 -6.23
CA PRO A 77 6.58 17.94 -5.65
C PRO A 77 7.96 17.34 -5.34
N ILE A 78 8.99 18.17 -5.30
CA ILE A 78 10.38 17.72 -5.08
C ILE A 78 11.03 18.30 -3.83
N GLU A 79 10.37 19.25 -3.18
CA GLU A 79 10.89 19.91 -1.98
C GLU A 79 10.04 19.47 -0.79
N ASP A 80 10.60 18.77 0.20
CA ASP A 80 9.89 18.37 1.42
C ASP A 80 10.11 19.40 2.54
N GLU A 81 9.08 19.69 3.34
CA GLU A 81 9.17 20.71 4.41
C GLU A 81 9.77 20.17 5.70
N ASP A 82 9.60 18.86 5.96
CA ASP A 82 9.99 18.20 7.22
C ASP A 82 11.31 17.45 7.12
N TRP A 83 11.67 17.01 5.92
CA TRP A 83 12.84 16.17 5.73
C TRP A 83 14.00 16.94 5.10
N PRO A 84 15.05 17.29 5.86
CA PRO A 84 16.24 17.95 5.32
C PRO A 84 17.14 16.98 4.53
N GLY A 85 16.75 15.70 4.41
CA GLY A 85 17.55 14.67 3.76
C GLY A 85 17.71 14.91 2.27
N ASP A 86 18.96 14.91 1.83
CA ASP A 86 19.35 15.20 0.45
C ASP A 86 19.01 14.01 -0.46
N HIS A 87 17.74 13.85 -0.87
CA HIS A 87 17.27 12.70 -1.66
C HIS A 87 18.00 12.52 -2.99
N TRP A 88 18.71 13.53 -3.47
CA TRP A 88 19.38 13.48 -4.75
C TRP A 88 20.41 12.35 -4.82
N TYR A 89 21.15 12.02 -3.74
CA TYR A 89 22.16 10.95 -3.81
C TYR A 89 21.50 9.58 -4.02
N ASN A 90 20.38 9.31 -3.34
CA ASN A 90 19.60 8.08 -3.53
C ASN A 90 18.99 8.01 -4.92
N VAL A 91 18.40 9.12 -5.39
CA VAL A 91 17.86 9.22 -6.75
C VAL A 91 18.97 9.00 -7.79
N LYS A 92 20.17 9.54 -7.59
CA LYS A 92 21.32 9.32 -8.47
C LYS A 92 21.85 7.89 -8.40
N ALA A 93 21.93 7.28 -7.22
CA ALA A 93 22.36 5.89 -7.05
C ALA A 93 21.38 4.92 -7.74
N PHE A 94 20.08 5.06 -7.47
CA PHE A 94 19.04 4.26 -8.12
C PHE A 94 19.03 4.47 -9.63
N GLY A 95 19.15 5.72 -10.10
CA GLY A 95 19.24 6.03 -11.52
C GLY A 95 20.46 5.40 -12.18
N PHE A 96 21.65 5.51 -11.57
CA PHE A 96 22.88 4.92 -12.08
C PHE A 96 22.77 3.39 -12.17
N ILE A 97 22.31 2.72 -11.11
CA ILE A 97 22.17 1.26 -11.09
C ILE A 97 21.14 0.82 -12.14
N ARG A 98 20.01 1.53 -12.26
CA ARG A 98 18.98 1.28 -13.28
C ARG A 98 19.54 1.38 -14.70
N ASP A 99 20.26 2.47 -15.00
CA ASP A 99 20.69 2.82 -16.35
C ASP A 99 21.88 1.97 -16.82
N THR A 100 22.72 1.52 -15.89
CA THR A 100 23.92 0.73 -16.20
C THR A 100 23.71 -0.78 -16.11
N SER A 101 22.72 -1.25 -15.34
CA SER A 101 22.49 -2.69 -15.20
C SER A 101 21.67 -3.26 -16.36
N PRO A 102 22.03 -4.44 -16.88
CA PRO A 102 21.21 -5.16 -17.85
C PRO A 102 19.76 -5.31 -17.38
N PHE A 103 18.83 -5.34 -18.34
CA PHE A 103 17.42 -5.63 -18.08
C PHE A 103 16.98 -6.71 -19.04
N GLU A 104 17.36 -7.94 -18.71
CA GLU A 104 17.14 -9.13 -19.54
C GLU A 104 16.52 -10.22 -18.67
N GLU A 105 15.54 -10.92 -19.24
CA GLU A 105 14.89 -12.06 -18.58
C GLU A 105 15.36 -13.33 -19.30
N THR A 106 16.21 -14.11 -18.63
CA THR A 106 16.80 -15.32 -19.25
C THR A 106 15.92 -16.55 -19.03
N PHE A 107 15.09 -16.56 -17.98
CA PHE A 107 14.27 -17.69 -17.52
C PHE A 107 15.05 -19.01 -17.32
N LYS A 108 16.39 -18.94 -17.23
CA LYS A 108 17.26 -20.12 -17.07
C LYS A 108 17.24 -20.67 -15.66
N ASP A 109 17.13 -19.77 -14.68
CA ASP A 109 17.20 -20.10 -13.27
C ASP A 109 15.83 -20.52 -12.74
N THR A 110 15.80 -21.72 -12.16
CA THR A 110 14.58 -22.35 -11.64
C THR A 110 14.82 -22.91 -10.25
N TRP A 111 13.75 -23.18 -9.51
CA TRP A 111 13.83 -23.85 -8.22
C TRP A 111 14.15 -25.33 -8.40
N VAL A 112 15.04 -25.87 -7.57
CA VAL A 112 15.26 -27.33 -7.56
C VAL A 112 14.18 -28.04 -6.75
N PRO A 113 13.86 -29.32 -7.03
CA PRO A 113 12.85 -30.04 -6.28
C PRO A 113 13.12 -30.06 -4.77
N GLY A 114 12.16 -29.58 -3.98
CA GLY A 114 12.26 -29.53 -2.52
C GLY A 114 13.09 -28.39 -1.95
N GLU A 115 13.51 -27.42 -2.79
CA GLU A 115 14.19 -26.22 -2.32
C GLU A 115 13.32 -25.39 -1.38
N ASP A 116 13.95 -24.85 -0.33
CA ASP A 116 13.31 -23.88 0.56
C ASP A 116 13.30 -22.49 -0.09
N MET A 117 12.27 -22.25 -0.91
CA MET A 117 12.13 -21.03 -1.70
C MET A 117 12.04 -19.77 -0.83
N GLU A 118 11.29 -19.86 0.27
CA GLU A 118 11.12 -18.75 1.21
C GLU A 118 12.39 -18.50 2.01
N GLY A 119 13.03 -19.57 2.51
CA GLY A 119 14.33 -19.47 3.18
C GLY A 119 15.41 -18.89 2.28
N TYR A 120 15.39 -19.20 0.98
CA TYR A 120 16.27 -18.57 -0.01
C TYR A 120 16.02 -17.06 -0.12
N VAL A 121 14.77 -16.62 -0.32
CA VAL A 121 14.44 -15.18 -0.41
C VAL A 121 14.84 -14.45 0.87
N LEU A 122 14.44 -14.97 2.02
CA LEU A 122 14.74 -14.38 3.33
C LEU A 122 16.24 -14.37 3.64
N SER A 123 17.03 -15.32 3.12
CA SER A 123 18.49 -15.29 3.27
C SER A 123 19.15 -14.11 2.57
N LYS A 124 18.52 -13.54 1.52
CA LYS A 124 19.06 -12.40 0.77
C LYS A 124 18.71 -11.07 1.42
N VAL A 125 17.45 -10.91 1.84
CA VAL A 125 16.96 -9.66 2.42
C VAL A 125 17.20 -9.58 3.93
N GLY A 126 17.28 -10.72 4.61
CA GLY A 126 17.72 -10.87 5.99
C GLY A 126 17.10 -9.86 6.95
N LYS A 127 17.95 -9.13 7.67
CA LYS A 127 17.55 -8.12 8.67
C LYS A 127 16.73 -6.95 8.11
N MET A 128 16.69 -6.76 6.80
CA MET A 128 15.88 -5.71 6.17
C MET A 128 14.40 -6.11 6.10
N TRP A 129 14.08 -7.40 6.30
CA TRP A 129 12.72 -7.88 6.19
C TRP A 129 11.79 -7.16 7.19
N PRO A 130 10.66 -6.59 6.73
CA PRO A 130 9.78 -5.84 7.63
C PRO A 130 9.08 -6.74 8.65
N ARG A 131 8.44 -6.09 9.63
CA ARG A 131 7.62 -6.77 10.63
C ARG A 131 6.48 -7.54 9.95
N VAL A 132 6.38 -8.83 10.25
CA VAL A 132 5.23 -9.67 9.92
C VAL A 132 4.16 -9.47 10.99
N ASN A 133 2.96 -9.05 10.60
CA ASN A 133 1.87 -8.75 11.54
C ASN A 133 0.99 -9.96 11.84
N VAL A 134 0.80 -10.83 10.84
CA VAL A 134 -0.03 -12.03 10.93
C VAL A 134 0.73 -13.20 10.32
N HIS A 135 0.86 -14.29 11.07
CA HIS A 135 1.48 -15.51 10.54
C HIS A 135 0.47 -16.38 9.82
N TRP A 136 0.82 -16.82 8.61
CA TRP A 136 -0.03 -17.65 7.74
C TRP A 136 0.42 -19.11 7.78
N ASN A 137 -0.30 -19.93 8.55
CA ASN A 137 -0.04 -21.37 8.67
C ASN A 137 -0.53 -22.18 7.47
N ASP A 138 -1.39 -21.59 6.64
CA ASP A 138 -1.91 -22.19 5.42
C ASP A 138 -1.91 -21.15 4.31
N ARG A 139 -1.17 -21.42 3.24
CA ARG A 139 -0.94 -20.50 2.12
C ARG A 139 -1.50 -21.00 0.79
N TYR A 140 -1.80 -22.28 0.68
CA TYR A 140 -2.05 -22.94 -0.62
C TYR A 140 -3.44 -23.59 -0.71
N SER A 141 -4.06 -23.94 0.42
CA SER A 141 -5.35 -24.60 0.37
C SER A 141 -6.47 -23.63 -0.06
N ASP A 142 -7.65 -24.18 -0.31
CA ASP A 142 -8.85 -23.37 -0.57
C ASP A 142 -9.14 -22.44 0.62
N ARG A 143 -8.86 -22.91 1.83
CA ARG A 143 -8.98 -22.10 3.04
C ARG A 143 -8.07 -20.88 3.03
N ALA A 144 -6.89 -20.97 2.41
CA ALA A 144 -5.97 -19.83 2.33
C ALA A 144 -6.55 -18.70 1.48
N ILE A 145 -7.19 -18.99 0.34
CA ILE A 145 -7.81 -17.95 -0.49
C ILE A 145 -9.12 -17.40 0.10
N GLU A 146 -9.85 -18.20 0.88
CA GLU A 146 -10.96 -17.71 1.70
C GLU A 146 -10.46 -16.72 2.77
N LEU A 147 -9.37 -17.07 3.47
CA LEU A 147 -8.75 -16.20 4.47
C LEU A 147 -8.21 -14.92 3.82
N LEU A 148 -7.64 -15.01 2.62
CA LEU A 148 -7.12 -13.86 1.89
C LEU A 148 -8.23 -12.86 1.56
N ALA A 149 -9.40 -13.36 1.13
CA ALA A 149 -10.55 -12.54 0.79
C ALA A 149 -11.26 -11.94 2.01
N PHE A 150 -11.45 -12.70 3.10
CA PHE A 150 -12.33 -12.30 4.21
C PHE A 150 -11.59 -11.95 5.52
N TYR A 151 -10.29 -12.23 5.62
CA TYR A 151 -9.45 -11.99 6.82
C TYR A 151 -8.05 -11.46 6.49
N GLY A 152 -7.79 -11.09 5.23
CA GLY A 152 -6.48 -10.70 4.75
C GLY A 152 -6.53 -9.56 3.74
N LEU A 153 -5.57 -9.58 2.82
CA LEU A 153 -5.31 -8.51 1.87
C LEU A 153 -6.47 -8.20 0.91
N GLY A 154 -7.35 -9.16 0.62
CA GLY A 154 -8.44 -9.00 -0.34
C GLY A 154 -9.70 -8.32 0.22
N GLN A 155 -9.78 -8.07 1.53
CA GLN A 155 -11.01 -7.60 2.17
C GLN A 155 -11.52 -6.24 1.67
N HIS A 156 -10.66 -5.34 1.21
CA HIS A 156 -11.09 -4.05 0.65
C HIS A 156 -11.62 -4.16 -0.78
N MET A 157 -11.56 -5.35 -1.39
CA MET A 157 -11.98 -5.62 -2.77
C MET A 157 -13.16 -6.59 -2.89
N VAL A 158 -13.54 -7.27 -1.82
CA VAL A 158 -14.68 -8.20 -1.86
C VAL A 158 -15.98 -7.42 -2.00
N GLU A 159 -16.85 -7.85 -2.90
CA GLU A 159 -18.18 -7.27 -3.10
C GLU A 159 -19.23 -8.38 -3.13
N LYS A 160 -20.44 -8.04 -2.70
CA LYS A 160 -21.62 -8.86 -2.93
C LYS A 160 -22.08 -8.75 -4.37
N LEU A 161 -22.37 -9.88 -4.99
CA LEU A 161 -22.99 -9.93 -6.31
C LEU A 161 -24.40 -9.29 -6.24
N PRO A 162 -24.82 -8.52 -7.26
CA PRO A 162 -26.18 -7.99 -7.33
C PRO A 162 -27.24 -9.09 -7.22
N GLU A 163 -26.99 -10.23 -7.85
CA GLU A 163 -27.78 -11.45 -7.78
C GLU A 163 -26.84 -12.64 -7.60
N ALA A 164 -27.22 -13.59 -6.74
CA ALA A 164 -26.48 -14.82 -6.59
C ALA A 164 -26.52 -15.62 -7.90
N HIS A 165 -25.41 -16.25 -8.27
CA HIS A 165 -25.38 -17.14 -9.42
C HIS A 165 -26.02 -18.49 -9.09
N ASP A 166 -26.45 -19.23 -10.12
CA ASP A 166 -27.07 -20.56 -9.99
C ASP A 166 -26.17 -21.60 -9.28
N ASP A 167 -24.85 -21.41 -9.30
CA ASP A 167 -23.89 -22.28 -8.62
C ASP A 167 -23.62 -21.89 -7.15
N GLY A 168 -24.41 -20.96 -6.61
CA GLY A 168 -24.28 -20.50 -5.23
C GLY A 168 -23.25 -19.39 -5.02
N SER A 169 -22.59 -18.90 -6.08
CA SER A 169 -21.72 -17.72 -5.97
C SER A 169 -22.52 -16.52 -5.45
N TYR A 170 -21.97 -15.83 -4.45
CA TYR A 170 -22.62 -14.78 -3.69
C TYR A 170 -21.74 -13.55 -3.49
N TYR A 171 -20.45 -13.77 -3.18
CA TYR A 171 -19.42 -12.74 -3.09
C TYR A 171 -18.40 -12.91 -4.22
N VAL A 172 -17.71 -11.84 -4.58
CA VAL A 172 -16.70 -11.84 -5.64
C VAL A 172 -15.55 -10.89 -5.34
N ILE A 173 -14.37 -11.25 -5.80
CA ILE A 173 -13.25 -10.33 -6.01
C ILE A 173 -12.95 -10.31 -7.51
N ILE A 174 -13.19 -9.16 -8.16
CA ILE A 174 -13.02 -8.96 -9.60
C ILE A 174 -11.60 -8.49 -9.91
N MET A 175 -10.86 -9.23 -10.73
CA MET A 175 -9.50 -8.92 -11.17
C MET A 175 -9.24 -9.23 -12.65
N ASN A 176 -10.18 -9.84 -13.38
CA ASN A 176 -10.01 -10.14 -14.81
C ASN A 176 -9.81 -8.89 -15.68
N PHE A 177 -10.12 -7.69 -15.18
CA PHE A 177 -9.73 -6.45 -15.85
C PHE A 177 -8.21 -6.35 -16.06
N MET A 178 -7.40 -7.06 -15.27
CA MET A 178 -5.93 -7.10 -15.41
C MET A 178 -5.44 -7.99 -16.56
N ASP A 179 -6.29 -8.82 -17.17
CA ASP A 179 -5.88 -9.67 -18.31
C ASP A 179 -5.52 -8.84 -19.55
N VAL A 180 -5.97 -7.58 -19.64
CA VAL A 180 -5.56 -6.68 -20.73
C VAL A 180 -4.12 -6.16 -20.58
N LEU A 181 -3.52 -6.27 -19.39
CA LEU A 181 -2.20 -5.71 -19.09
C LEU A 181 -1.11 -6.48 -19.83
N ASP A 182 -0.34 -5.79 -20.66
CA ASP A 182 0.75 -6.39 -21.41
C ASP A 182 1.89 -6.84 -20.48
N VAL A 183 2.41 -8.03 -20.73
CA VAL A 183 3.49 -8.62 -19.91
C VAL A 183 4.70 -8.89 -20.77
N ARG A 184 5.89 -8.90 -20.16
CA ARG A 184 7.13 -9.24 -20.86
C ARG A 184 7.06 -10.70 -21.34
N PRO A 185 7.62 -11.02 -22.53
CA PRO A 185 7.59 -12.37 -23.08
C PRO A 185 8.10 -13.42 -22.09
N GLY A 186 7.39 -14.54 -21.97
CA GLY A 186 7.72 -15.66 -21.06
C GLY A 186 6.94 -15.64 -19.75
N TYR A 187 6.45 -14.47 -19.31
CA TYR A 187 5.57 -14.40 -18.13
C TYR A 187 4.11 -14.70 -18.48
N ALA A 188 3.39 -15.22 -17.49
CA ALA A 188 1.95 -15.39 -17.49
C ALA A 188 1.22 -14.04 -17.41
N LYS A 189 -0.03 -14.04 -17.86
CA LYS A 189 -0.93 -12.89 -17.74
C LYS A 189 -1.57 -12.83 -16.36
N TYR A 190 -1.79 -11.60 -15.87
CA TYR A 190 -2.56 -11.33 -14.67
C TYR A 190 -4.06 -11.49 -14.91
N GLY A 191 -4.82 -11.52 -13.83
CA GLY A 191 -6.28 -11.58 -13.83
C GLY A 191 -6.79 -12.95 -13.41
N ALA A 192 -7.78 -12.92 -12.52
CA ALA A 192 -8.56 -14.07 -12.07
C ALA A 192 -9.68 -13.56 -11.15
N ASP A 193 -10.94 -13.71 -11.54
CA ASP A 193 -12.06 -13.41 -10.66
C ASP A 193 -12.30 -14.59 -9.73
N ALA A 194 -12.33 -14.36 -8.42
CA ALA A 194 -12.66 -15.40 -7.44
C ALA A 194 -14.07 -15.19 -6.89
N PHE A 195 -14.87 -16.26 -6.92
CA PHE A 195 -16.25 -16.26 -6.46
C PHE A 195 -16.39 -17.14 -5.23
N TYR A 196 -17.18 -16.66 -4.28
CA TYR A 196 -17.40 -17.29 -2.99
C TYR A 196 -18.89 -17.39 -2.70
N ASP A 197 -19.31 -18.38 -1.93
CA ASP A 197 -20.69 -18.47 -1.42
C ASP A 197 -20.95 -17.47 -0.27
N SER A 198 -22.16 -17.50 0.28
CA SER A 198 -22.58 -16.64 1.39
C SER A 198 -21.89 -16.96 2.72
N GLU A 199 -21.14 -18.07 2.83
CA GLU A 199 -20.32 -18.39 4.00
C GLU A 199 -18.83 -18.07 3.79
N GLY A 200 -18.49 -17.53 2.61
CA GLY A 200 -17.15 -17.13 2.23
C GLY A 200 -16.29 -18.31 1.77
N LYS A 201 -16.91 -19.42 1.35
CA LYS A 201 -16.25 -20.57 0.74
C LYS A 201 -16.06 -20.35 -0.74
N VAL A 202 -14.86 -20.65 -1.23
CA VAL A 202 -14.57 -20.48 -2.66
C VAL A 202 -15.38 -21.49 -3.49
N ILE A 203 -16.05 -21.00 -4.52
CA ILE A 203 -16.86 -21.79 -5.45
C ILE A 203 -16.11 -22.02 -6.76
N LYS A 204 -15.51 -20.95 -7.31
CA LYS A 204 -14.80 -20.99 -8.59
C LYS A 204 -13.84 -19.82 -8.75
N ILE A 205 -12.89 -20.00 -9.65
CA ILE A 205 -12.05 -18.93 -10.19
C ILE A 205 -12.27 -18.88 -11.70
N VAL A 206 -12.53 -17.68 -12.24
CA VAL A 206 -12.64 -17.46 -13.68
C VAL A 206 -11.41 -16.70 -14.15
N ARG A 207 -10.63 -17.28 -15.06
CA ARG A 207 -9.41 -16.67 -15.61
C ARG A 207 -9.35 -16.91 -17.12
N GLN A 208 -9.11 -15.85 -17.89
CA GLN A 208 -8.96 -15.93 -19.36
C GLN A 208 -10.11 -16.64 -20.07
N GLY A 209 -11.34 -16.44 -19.58
CA GLY A 209 -12.54 -17.08 -20.11
C GLY A 209 -12.80 -18.51 -19.60
N GLU A 210 -11.84 -19.12 -18.91
CA GLU A 210 -11.97 -20.47 -18.37
C GLU A 210 -12.43 -20.44 -16.91
N THR A 211 -13.26 -21.41 -16.53
CA THR A 211 -13.75 -21.57 -15.14
C THR A 211 -13.10 -22.78 -14.49
N TYR A 212 -12.46 -22.56 -13.35
CA TYR A 212 -11.85 -23.58 -12.52
C TYR A 212 -12.59 -23.72 -11.19
N ARG A 213 -12.78 -24.95 -10.73
CA ARG A 213 -13.45 -25.30 -9.47
C ARG A 213 -12.53 -26.18 -8.61
N PRO A 214 -12.78 -26.25 -7.28
CA PRO A 214 -12.11 -27.20 -6.41
C PRO A 214 -12.15 -28.62 -6.97
N GLY A 215 -10.97 -29.24 -7.11
CA GLY A 215 -10.81 -30.59 -7.66
C GLY A 215 -10.48 -30.65 -9.15
N ASP A 216 -10.63 -29.55 -9.91
CA ASP A 216 -10.20 -29.49 -11.30
C ASP A 216 -8.67 -29.57 -11.41
N ALA A 217 -8.16 -30.16 -12.49
CA ALA A 217 -6.72 -30.31 -12.71
C ALA A 217 -5.96 -28.97 -12.73
N GLY A 218 -6.60 -27.86 -13.12
CA GLY A 218 -6.02 -26.52 -13.15
C GLY A 218 -6.24 -25.69 -11.87
N TRP A 219 -6.89 -26.26 -10.85
CA TRP A 219 -7.35 -25.50 -9.68
C TRP A 219 -6.22 -24.83 -8.89
N GLU A 220 -5.14 -25.57 -8.61
CA GLU A 220 -4.01 -25.03 -7.84
C GLU A 220 -3.30 -23.88 -8.56
N TYR A 221 -3.18 -23.99 -9.88
CA TYR A 221 -2.63 -22.92 -10.71
C TYR A 221 -3.56 -21.69 -10.74
N ALA A 222 -4.87 -21.89 -10.91
CA ALA A 222 -5.85 -20.80 -10.86
C ALA A 222 -5.82 -20.05 -9.52
N LYS A 223 -5.70 -20.77 -8.39
CA LYS A 223 -5.51 -20.17 -7.05
C LYS A 223 -4.22 -19.37 -6.94
N MET A 224 -3.11 -19.86 -7.49
CA MET A 224 -1.86 -19.09 -7.51
C MET A 224 -1.99 -17.83 -8.36
N CYS A 225 -2.54 -17.93 -9.57
CA CYS A 225 -2.80 -16.78 -10.44
C CYS A 225 -3.68 -15.72 -9.76
N PHE A 226 -4.72 -16.14 -9.03
CA PHE A 226 -5.53 -15.23 -8.21
C PHE A 226 -4.69 -14.50 -7.16
N ARG A 227 -3.93 -15.24 -6.34
CA ARG A 227 -3.09 -14.67 -5.28
C ARG A 227 -2.04 -13.70 -5.82
N GLY A 228 -1.33 -14.07 -6.89
CA GLY A 228 -0.32 -13.24 -7.53
C GLY A 228 -0.91 -12.00 -8.22
N SER A 229 -2.08 -12.13 -8.84
CA SER A 229 -2.81 -10.99 -9.43
C SER A 229 -3.32 -10.05 -8.35
N LEU A 230 -3.85 -10.57 -7.24
CA LEU A 230 -4.30 -9.76 -6.11
C LEU A 230 -3.16 -8.92 -5.54
N LEU A 231 -2.01 -9.54 -5.30
CA LEU A 231 -0.87 -8.80 -4.78
C LEU A 231 -0.35 -7.74 -5.76
N SER A 232 -0.34 -8.05 -7.05
CA SER A 232 0.04 -7.09 -8.10
C SER A 232 -0.96 -5.93 -8.19
N LYS A 233 -2.26 -6.20 -8.05
CA LYS A 233 -3.31 -5.19 -7.98
C LYS A 233 -3.08 -4.26 -6.78
N VAL A 234 -2.89 -4.85 -5.61
CA VAL A 234 -2.72 -4.09 -4.36
C VAL A 234 -1.46 -3.24 -4.38
N THR A 235 -0.32 -3.83 -4.78
CA THR A 235 0.96 -3.09 -4.85
C THR A 235 0.91 -1.95 -5.87
N ASN A 236 0.44 -2.23 -7.10
CA ASN A 236 0.58 -1.27 -8.19
C ASN A 236 -0.56 -0.24 -8.21
N PHE A 237 -1.80 -0.70 -8.06
CA PHE A 237 -2.99 0.15 -8.20
C PHE A 237 -3.36 0.79 -6.88
N ASP A 238 -3.57 -0.01 -5.84
CA ASP A 238 -4.12 0.52 -4.59
C ASP A 238 -3.06 1.29 -3.81
N HIS A 239 -1.87 0.70 -3.64
CA HIS A 239 -0.80 1.27 -2.85
C HIS A 239 -0.06 2.38 -3.59
N LEU A 240 0.71 2.02 -4.63
CA LEU A 240 1.62 2.97 -5.28
C LEU A 240 0.87 4.07 -6.05
N LEU A 241 -0.09 3.73 -6.91
CA LEU A 241 -0.84 4.75 -7.62
C LEU A 241 -1.89 5.41 -6.73
N GLY A 242 -2.76 4.61 -6.10
CA GLY A 242 -3.92 5.08 -5.36
C GLY A 242 -3.56 5.88 -4.10
N ILE A 243 -2.81 5.30 -3.17
CA ILE A 243 -2.49 5.96 -1.91
C ILE A 243 -1.36 6.96 -2.07
N HIS A 244 -0.21 6.57 -2.64
CA HIS A 244 0.94 7.46 -2.74
C HIS A 244 0.70 8.61 -3.73
N MET A 245 0.44 8.28 -5.00
CA MET A 245 0.43 9.28 -6.08
C MET A 245 -0.91 10.00 -6.23
N ILE A 246 -2.02 9.39 -5.86
CA ILE A 246 -3.33 10.04 -5.88
C ILE A 246 -3.61 10.73 -4.54
N VAL A 247 -3.78 9.99 -3.44
CA VAL A 247 -4.21 10.60 -2.18
C VAL A 247 -3.12 11.46 -1.54
N ALA A 248 -1.98 10.87 -1.15
CA ALA A 248 -0.97 11.56 -0.35
C ALA A 248 -0.30 12.71 -1.11
N ASN A 249 0.05 12.49 -2.39
CA ASN A 249 0.66 13.52 -3.23
C ASN A 249 -0.23 14.75 -3.39
N ARG A 250 -1.53 14.57 -3.65
CA ARG A 250 -2.46 15.69 -3.81
C ARG A 250 -2.75 16.37 -2.49
N LEU A 251 -2.86 15.60 -1.39
CA LEU A 251 -3.05 16.15 -0.05
C LEU A 251 -1.90 17.06 0.38
N VAL A 252 -0.64 16.62 0.22
CA VAL A 252 0.52 17.44 0.59
C VAL A 252 0.68 18.64 -0.34
N THR A 253 0.41 18.48 -1.64
CA THR A 253 0.53 19.58 -2.61
C THR A 253 -0.53 20.64 -2.38
N SER A 254 -1.81 20.28 -2.32
CA SER A 254 -2.89 21.25 -2.10
C SER A 254 -2.73 21.97 -0.77
N SER A 255 -2.34 21.25 0.28
CA SER A 255 -2.11 21.83 1.60
C SER A 255 -0.96 22.85 1.58
N ARG A 256 0.14 22.60 0.87
CA ARG A 256 1.31 23.51 0.82
C ARG A 256 1.15 24.68 -0.13
N GLU A 257 0.44 24.50 -1.22
CA GLU A 257 0.32 25.52 -2.26
C GLU A 257 -0.85 26.46 -2.00
N GLN A 258 -1.92 25.97 -1.35
CA GLN A 258 -3.17 26.69 -1.22
C GLN A 258 -3.45 27.22 0.19
N LEU A 259 -2.85 26.65 1.24
CA LEU A 259 -3.12 27.05 2.63
C LEU A 259 -1.94 27.77 3.26
N GLY A 260 -2.19 28.93 3.89
CA GLY A 260 -1.18 29.67 4.64
C GLY A 260 -0.55 28.84 5.79
N PRO A 261 0.69 29.15 6.23
CA PRO A 261 1.36 28.42 7.31
C PRO A 261 0.59 28.37 8.63
N ASN A 262 -0.19 29.41 8.91
CA ASN A 262 -1.03 29.53 10.11
C ASN A 262 -2.51 29.19 9.86
N HIS A 263 -2.85 28.69 8.67
CA HIS A 263 -4.21 28.27 8.38
C HIS A 263 -4.58 27.04 9.21
N PRO A 264 -5.75 27.00 9.87
CA PRO A 264 -6.13 25.90 10.76
C PRO A 264 -6.11 24.53 10.07
N LEU A 265 -6.63 24.45 8.84
CA LEU A 265 -6.57 23.23 8.03
C LEU A 265 -5.13 22.78 7.69
N ARG A 266 -4.19 23.72 7.47
CA ARG A 266 -2.79 23.38 7.21
C ARG A 266 -2.13 22.77 8.44
N ARG A 267 -2.46 23.25 9.64
CA ARG A 267 -1.98 22.64 10.90
C ARG A 267 -2.57 21.26 11.15
N LEU A 268 -3.87 21.07 10.88
CA LEU A 268 -4.53 19.78 10.99
C LEU A 268 -3.89 18.71 10.08
N LEU A 269 -3.65 19.05 8.81
CA LEU A 269 -3.12 18.11 7.81
C LEU A 269 -1.62 17.84 7.94
N LYS A 270 -0.88 18.71 8.63
CA LYS A 270 0.58 18.65 8.69
C LYS A 270 1.13 17.28 9.14
N PRO A 271 0.64 16.68 10.25
CA PRO A 271 1.17 15.39 10.70
C PRO A 271 0.94 14.26 9.68
N PHE A 272 -0.18 14.31 8.96
CA PHE A 272 -0.63 13.30 8.00
C PHE A 272 -0.04 13.48 6.59
N THR A 273 0.85 14.45 6.40
CA THR A 273 1.58 14.68 5.15
C THR A 273 3.10 14.59 5.34
N PHE A 274 3.55 14.19 6.53
CA PHE A 274 4.96 14.04 6.87
C PHE A 274 5.67 13.16 5.85
N ARG A 275 6.75 13.69 5.25
CA ARG A 275 7.61 13.01 4.26
C ARG A 275 6.93 12.50 2.99
N SER A 276 5.64 12.81 2.76
CA SER A 276 4.95 12.33 1.57
C SER A 276 5.57 12.86 0.29
N VAL A 277 6.14 14.08 0.31
CA VAL A 277 6.90 14.62 -0.83
C VAL A 277 8.17 13.82 -1.04
N ALA A 278 8.97 13.66 0.01
CA ALA A 278 10.23 12.91 -0.01
C ALA A 278 10.09 11.51 -0.61
N ILE A 279 9.12 10.72 -0.12
CA ILE A 279 8.95 9.35 -0.58
C ILE A 279 8.38 9.27 -1.99
N ASN A 280 7.39 10.09 -2.33
CA ASN A 280 6.78 10.09 -3.66
C ASN A 280 7.76 10.57 -4.72
N TYR A 281 8.59 11.57 -4.41
CA TYR A 281 9.67 12.00 -5.27
C TYR A 281 10.65 10.84 -5.53
N GLY A 282 11.08 10.13 -4.49
CA GLY A 282 11.91 8.93 -4.64
C GLY A 282 11.27 7.85 -5.52
N ALA A 283 9.99 7.55 -5.29
CA ALA A 283 9.22 6.58 -6.06
C ALA A 283 9.12 6.95 -7.55
N SER A 284 9.02 8.25 -7.89
CA SER A 284 8.95 8.69 -9.29
C SER A 284 10.16 8.23 -10.12
N TYR A 285 11.36 8.16 -9.53
CA TYR A 285 12.56 7.65 -10.20
C TYR A 285 12.79 6.15 -10.00
N GLY A 286 12.54 5.66 -8.79
CA GLY A 286 12.84 4.28 -8.40
C GLY A 286 11.81 3.26 -8.90
N LEU A 287 10.53 3.65 -8.96
CA LEU A 287 9.41 2.74 -9.23
C LEU A 287 8.72 3.01 -10.57
N PHE A 288 8.50 4.27 -10.93
CA PHE A 288 7.75 4.60 -12.16
C PHE A 288 8.58 4.59 -13.43
N MET A 289 9.88 4.88 -13.35
CA MET A 289 10.74 4.93 -14.53
C MET A 289 10.91 3.54 -15.16
N PRO A 290 10.99 3.45 -16.50
CA PRO A 290 11.29 2.20 -17.19
C PRO A 290 12.60 1.58 -16.69
N ARG A 291 12.63 0.25 -16.63
CA ARG A 291 13.72 -0.56 -16.06
C ARG A 291 13.95 -0.31 -14.56
N GLY A 292 13.08 0.47 -13.91
CA GLY A 292 13.07 0.72 -12.49
C GLY A 292 12.70 -0.52 -11.68
N PHE A 293 12.70 -0.35 -10.36
CA PHE A 293 12.54 -1.46 -9.42
C PHE A 293 11.18 -2.14 -9.58
N LEU A 294 10.07 -1.38 -9.66
CA LEU A 294 8.75 -1.98 -9.79
C LEU A 294 8.67 -2.89 -11.01
N GLN A 295 9.09 -2.41 -12.18
CA GLN A 295 9.06 -3.20 -13.41
C GLN A 295 9.93 -4.46 -13.29
N ARG A 296 11.08 -4.41 -12.62
CA ARG A 296 11.94 -5.59 -12.37
C ARG A 296 11.33 -6.60 -11.39
N SER A 297 10.40 -6.17 -10.55
CA SER A 297 9.73 -7.02 -9.56
C SER A 297 8.40 -7.61 -10.03
N CYS A 298 7.87 -7.20 -11.18
CA CYS A 298 6.60 -7.68 -11.74
C CYS A 298 6.76 -8.13 -13.20
N ALA A 299 5.73 -8.73 -13.78
CA ALA A 299 5.74 -9.25 -15.16
C ALA A 299 5.48 -8.17 -16.23
N LEU A 300 5.03 -6.97 -15.84
CA LEU A 300 4.53 -5.97 -16.78
C LEU A 300 5.61 -5.48 -17.76
N SER A 301 5.25 -5.36 -19.04
CA SER A 301 6.07 -4.65 -20.03
C SER A 301 5.95 -3.12 -19.85
N ASP A 302 6.69 -2.32 -20.61
CA ASP A 302 6.50 -0.85 -20.61
C ASP A 302 5.04 -0.47 -20.92
N LYS A 303 4.43 -1.17 -21.88
CA LYS A 303 3.01 -1.00 -22.23
C LYS A 303 2.10 -1.43 -21.07
N GLY A 304 2.40 -2.55 -20.41
CA GLY A 304 1.64 -3.01 -19.25
C GLY A 304 1.68 -2.05 -18.07
N MET A 305 2.83 -1.41 -17.84
CA MET A 305 3.00 -0.36 -16.85
C MET A 305 2.10 0.84 -17.18
N GLN A 306 2.15 1.33 -18.43
CA GLN A 306 1.28 2.42 -18.87
C GLN A 306 -0.21 2.08 -18.72
N GLN A 307 -0.64 0.89 -19.16
CA GLN A 307 -2.03 0.44 -19.01
C GLN A 307 -2.46 0.37 -17.54
N THR A 308 -1.56 -0.04 -16.65
CA THR A 308 -1.82 -0.07 -15.20
C THR A 308 -2.14 1.33 -14.69
N TRP A 309 -1.36 2.34 -15.10
CA TRP A 309 -1.59 3.73 -14.71
C TRP A 309 -2.87 4.32 -15.28
N GLU A 310 -3.16 4.06 -16.55
CA GLU A 310 -4.39 4.52 -17.22
C GLU A 310 -5.64 3.92 -16.57
N ILE A 311 -5.66 2.60 -16.37
CA ILE A 311 -6.78 1.90 -15.73
C ILE A 311 -6.94 2.36 -14.28
N GLY A 312 -5.84 2.48 -13.53
CA GLY A 312 -5.89 2.88 -12.13
C GLY A 312 -6.42 4.31 -11.94
N GLN A 313 -5.98 5.26 -12.78
CA GLN A 313 -6.50 6.64 -12.73
C GLN A 313 -7.97 6.72 -13.15
N ALA A 314 -8.38 5.97 -14.18
CA ALA A 314 -9.76 5.94 -14.64
C ALA A 314 -10.73 5.36 -13.60
N ASN A 315 -10.26 4.43 -12.77
CA ASN A 315 -11.08 3.69 -11.80
C ASN A 315 -10.88 4.13 -10.34
N PHE A 316 -10.00 5.10 -10.06
CA PHE A 316 -9.90 5.68 -8.72
C PHE A 316 -11.28 6.22 -8.30
N ARG A 317 -11.63 6.08 -7.01
CA ARG A 317 -12.88 6.58 -6.43
C ARG A 317 -12.59 7.30 -5.13
N PHE A 318 -13.03 8.55 -5.02
CA PHE A 318 -13.15 9.18 -3.72
C PHE A 318 -14.44 8.67 -3.06
N GLU A 319 -14.30 7.85 -2.04
CA GLU A 319 -15.41 7.19 -1.36
C GLU A 319 -15.10 7.13 0.15
N PRO A 320 -15.77 7.93 1.00
CA PRO A 320 -15.69 7.80 2.45
C PRO A 320 -15.92 6.35 2.91
N PHE A 321 -15.27 5.94 4.00
CA PHE A 321 -15.28 4.53 4.42
C PHE A 321 -16.70 3.93 4.62
N PRO A 322 -17.69 4.66 5.19
CA PRO A 322 -19.06 4.16 5.28
C PRO A 322 -19.70 3.87 3.92
N GLU A 323 -19.37 4.65 2.90
CA GLU A 323 -19.87 4.47 1.53
C GLU A 323 -19.21 3.27 0.87
N LEU A 324 -17.90 3.08 1.08
CA LEU A 324 -17.17 1.89 0.64
C LEU A 324 -17.78 0.63 1.25
N LYS A 325 -18.02 0.63 2.55
CA LYS A 325 -18.69 -0.46 3.25
C LYS A 325 -20.08 -0.74 2.67
N ALA A 326 -20.85 0.31 2.38
CA ALA A 326 -22.17 0.19 1.77
C ALA A 326 -22.11 -0.40 0.36
N ARG A 327 -21.14 0.02 -0.46
CA ARG A 327 -20.92 -0.50 -1.82
C ARG A 327 -20.51 -1.97 -1.81
N GLN A 328 -19.59 -2.38 -0.94
CA GLN A 328 -19.21 -3.79 -0.81
C GLN A 328 -20.41 -4.67 -0.41
N ASN A 329 -21.36 -4.10 0.36
CA ASN A 329 -22.66 -4.69 0.67
C ASN A 329 -22.59 -6.11 1.26
N ILE A 330 -21.59 -6.36 2.12
CA ILE A 330 -21.40 -7.66 2.77
C ILE A 330 -22.40 -7.79 3.93
N ASP A 331 -23.21 -8.85 3.91
CA ASP A 331 -24.42 -8.98 4.71
C ASP A 331 -24.59 -10.30 5.47
N THR A 332 -23.91 -11.38 5.07
CA THR A 332 -23.96 -12.69 5.76
C THR A 332 -22.72 -12.96 6.61
N ILE A 333 -21.64 -12.19 6.44
CA ILE A 333 -20.37 -12.35 7.15
C ILE A 333 -19.92 -11.00 7.71
N THR A 334 -19.35 -11.00 8.90
CA THR A 334 -18.67 -9.82 9.46
C THR A 334 -17.24 -9.76 8.94
N LEU A 335 -16.91 -8.74 8.13
CA LEU A 335 -15.53 -8.45 7.75
C LEU A 335 -14.80 -7.71 8.88
N PRO A 336 -13.64 -8.22 9.35
CA PRO A 336 -12.72 -7.45 10.19
C PRO A 336 -12.38 -6.07 9.62
N PHE A 337 -12.26 -5.97 8.28
CA PHE A 337 -12.03 -4.68 7.60
C PHE A 337 -13.16 -3.68 7.86
N HIS A 338 -14.43 -4.11 7.83
CA HIS A 338 -15.57 -3.25 8.13
C HIS A 338 -15.68 -2.94 9.61
N GLU A 339 -15.52 -3.94 10.47
CA GLU A 339 -15.70 -3.81 11.92
C GLU A 339 -14.67 -2.84 12.52
N ASP A 340 -13.38 -3.13 12.36
CA ASP A 340 -12.34 -2.27 12.91
C ASP A 340 -12.21 -0.95 12.13
N GLY A 341 -12.45 -1.00 10.81
CA GLY A 341 -12.39 0.18 9.96
C GLY A 341 -13.46 1.21 10.28
N MET A 342 -14.68 0.79 10.64
CA MET A 342 -15.74 1.73 11.04
C MET A 342 -15.43 2.42 12.36
N ASP A 343 -14.87 1.68 13.32
CA ASP A 343 -14.45 2.27 14.61
C ASP A 343 -13.36 3.31 14.38
N TYR A 344 -12.32 2.97 13.60
CA TYR A 344 -11.25 3.91 13.31
C TYR A 344 -11.73 5.10 12.44
N TRP A 345 -12.61 4.87 11.46
CA TRP A 345 -13.25 5.93 10.68
C TRP A 345 -13.97 6.93 11.59
N ASN A 346 -14.76 6.44 12.54
CA ASN A 346 -15.48 7.30 13.48
C ASN A 346 -14.53 8.11 14.37
N MET A 347 -13.44 7.51 14.85
CA MET A 347 -12.40 8.24 15.61
C MET A 347 -11.81 9.39 14.78
N VAL A 348 -11.40 9.10 13.54
CA VAL A 348 -10.82 10.10 12.64
C VAL A 348 -11.84 11.18 12.26
N ARG A 349 -13.06 10.79 11.91
CA ARG A 349 -14.11 11.75 11.51
C ARG A 349 -14.53 12.64 12.68
N ASN A 350 -14.63 12.10 13.90
CA ASN A 350 -14.90 12.89 15.10
C ASN A 350 -13.75 13.87 15.39
N PHE A 351 -12.50 13.40 15.33
CA PHE A 351 -11.32 14.26 15.48
C PHE A 351 -11.30 15.43 14.50
N VAL A 352 -11.54 15.15 13.22
CA VAL A 352 -11.60 16.18 12.17
C VAL A 352 -12.76 17.15 12.40
N SER A 353 -13.91 16.64 12.83
CA SER A 353 -15.09 17.48 13.11
C SER A 353 -14.82 18.40 14.28
N ASP A 354 -14.40 17.84 15.42
CA ASP A 354 -14.06 18.56 16.65
C ASP A 354 -13.02 19.67 16.36
N TYR A 355 -12.03 19.40 15.49
CA TYR A 355 -11.01 20.38 15.12
C TYR A 355 -11.55 21.47 14.18
N ILE A 356 -12.21 21.10 13.08
CA ILE A 356 -12.73 22.06 12.09
C ILE A 356 -13.76 22.98 12.73
N ASP A 357 -14.61 22.43 13.61
CA ASP A 357 -15.62 23.19 14.34
C ASP A 357 -15.04 24.20 15.32
N LEU A 358 -13.75 24.16 15.66
CA LEU A 358 -13.10 25.25 16.42
C LEU A 358 -13.01 26.54 15.60
N TYR A 359 -12.75 26.42 14.30
CA TYR A 359 -12.36 27.54 13.43
C TYR A 359 -13.42 27.95 12.40
N PHE A 360 -14.36 27.06 12.07
CA PHE A 360 -15.45 27.35 11.13
C PHE A 360 -16.80 26.98 11.76
N LYS A 361 -17.59 27.98 12.14
CA LYS A 361 -18.86 27.81 12.85
C LYS A 361 -20.08 27.75 11.92
N SER A 362 -19.92 28.19 10.68
CA SER A 362 -21.00 28.20 9.69
C SER A 362 -20.48 28.07 8.26
N GLU A 363 -21.40 27.77 7.34
CA GLU A 363 -21.10 27.72 5.91
C GLU A 363 -20.66 29.09 5.38
N GLU A 364 -21.15 30.19 5.95
CA GLU A 364 -20.72 31.54 5.59
C GLU A 364 -19.23 31.76 5.89
N GLU A 365 -18.77 31.42 7.10
CA GLU A 365 -17.34 31.52 7.46
C GLU A 365 -16.46 30.66 6.54
N LEU A 366 -16.91 29.46 6.20
CA LEU A 366 -16.23 28.58 5.24
C LEU A 366 -16.12 29.22 3.85
N ASN A 367 -17.20 29.83 3.37
CA ASN A 367 -17.26 30.43 2.03
C ASN A 367 -16.52 31.77 1.94
N GLU A 368 -16.31 32.46 3.07
CA GLU A 368 -15.49 33.67 3.15
C GLU A 368 -13.98 33.35 3.10
N ASP A 369 -13.57 32.16 3.52
CA ASP A 369 -12.17 31.71 3.48
C ASP A 369 -11.65 31.47 2.05
N ALA A 370 -10.77 32.36 1.59
CA ALA A 370 -10.17 32.28 0.25
C ALA A 370 -9.22 31.08 0.10
N ASP A 371 -8.45 30.76 1.13
CA ASP A 371 -7.45 29.68 1.09
C ASP A 371 -8.15 28.30 0.99
N ILE A 372 -9.27 28.11 1.70
CA ILE A 372 -10.08 26.89 1.57
C ILE A 372 -10.69 26.77 0.17
N LYS A 373 -11.22 27.85 -0.40
CA LYS A 373 -11.78 27.82 -1.75
C LYS A 373 -10.73 27.43 -2.78
N ASP A 374 -9.52 27.98 -2.66
CA ASP A 374 -8.39 27.64 -3.53
C ASP A 374 -7.94 26.18 -3.33
N PHE A 375 -7.87 25.72 -2.08
CA PHE A 375 -7.60 24.32 -1.74
C PHE A 375 -8.62 23.36 -2.37
N TRP A 376 -9.90 23.67 -2.24
CA TRP A 376 -10.98 22.85 -2.78
C TRP A 376 -11.00 22.84 -4.31
N ALA A 377 -10.83 24.01 -4.93
CA ALA A 377 -10.76 24.16 -6.38
C ALA A 377 -9.56 23.37 -6.95
N TYR A 378 -8.39 23.47 -6.32
CA TYR A 378 -7.22 22.70 -6.69
C TYR A 378 -7.50 21.20 -6.70
N LEU A 379 -8.13 20.68 -5.63
CA LEU A 379 -8.46 19.26 -5.54
C LEU A 379 -9.50 18.84 -6.59
N LYS A 380 -10.54 19.64 -6.84
CA LYS A 380 -11.52 19.37 -7.92
C LYS A 380 -10.88 19.29 -9.30
N ILE A 381 -9.86 20.10 -9.57
CA ILE A 381 -9.14 20.10 -10.86
C ILE A 381 -8.18 18.92 -10.97
N THR A 382 -7.51 18.54 -9.88
CA THR A 382 -6.40 17.58 -9.92
C THR A 382 -6.80 16.15 -9.62
N LEU A 383 -7.89 15.91 -8.89
CA LEU A 383 -8.42 14.56 -8.69
C LEU A 383 -9.18 14.08 -9.93
N PRO A 384 -9.04 12.80 -10.32
CA PRO A 384 -9.69 12.29 -11.51
C PRO A 384 -11.23 12.32 -11.36
N ASN A 385 -11.92 12.40 -12.50
CA ASN A 385 -13.37 12.21 -12.63
C ASN A 385 -14.27 13.18 -11.82
N ASN A 386 -13.78 14.36 -11.41
CA ASN A 386 -14.55 15.36 -10.64
C ASN A 386 -15.31 14.75 -9.44
N MET A 387 -14.63 13.87 -8.70
CA MET A 387 -15.28 13.02 -7.69
C MET A 387 -15.49 13.68 -6.33
N ILE A 388 -15.07 14.94 -6.18
CA ILE A 388 -15.30 15.70 -4.95
C ILE A 388 -16.63 16.43 -5.06
N ARG A 389 -17.46 16.26 -4.04
CA ARG A 389 -18.73 16.96 -3.86
C ARG A 389 -18.52 18.48 -3.79
N ASP A 390 -19.61 19.23 -3.80
CA ASP A 390 -19.52 20.68 -3.59
C ASP A 390 -19.02 21.02 -2.19
N LEU A 391 -18.32 22.14 -2.07
CA LEU A 391 -17.76 22.57 -0.79
C LEU A 391 -18.92 22.84 0.19
N SER A 392 -18.85 22.15 1.31
CA SER A 392 -19.65 22.40 2.51
C SER A 392 -18.81 21.99 3.73
N LEU A 393 -19.20 22.39 4.93
CA LEU A 393 -18.50 21.96 6.14
C LEU A 393 -18.45 20.44 6.27
N ASP A 394 -19.57 19.78 5.96
CA ASP A 394 -19.67 18.32 6.06
C ASP A 394 -18.78 17.61 5.03
N ASN A 395 -18.79 18.07 3.77
CA ASN A 395 -17.94 17.51 2.72
C ASN A 395 -16.45 17.79 2.97
N LEU A 396 -16.09 18.94 3.56
CA LEU A 396 -14.72 19.22 3.97
C LEU A 396 -14.27 18.25 5.06
N LYS A 397 -15.10 18.03 6.09
CA LYS A 397 -14.81 17.07 7.16
C LYS A 397 -14.67 15.65 6.61
N ASP A 398 -15.54 15.23 5.69
CA ASP A 398 -15.45 13.93 5.03
C ASP A 398 -14.18 13.78 4.20
N LEU A 399 -13.81 14.80 3.40
CA LEU A 399 -12.59 14.80 2.59
C LEU A 399 -11.34 14.66 3.48
N VAL A 400 -11.26 15.46 4.53
CA VAL A 400 -10.09 15.46 5.43
C VAL A 400 -10.02 14.15 6.22
N ALA A 401 -11.15 13.66 6.72
CA ALA A 401 -11.20 12.36 7.41
C ALA A 401 -10.83 11.21 6.47
N HIS A 402 -11.33 11.21 5.23
CA HIS A 402 -10.95 10.24 4.20
C HIS A 402 -9.46 10.27 3.92
N ALA A 403 -8.88 11.45 3.74
CA ALA A 403 -7.46 11.60 3.49
C ALA A 403 -6.62 11.04 4.66
N ILE A 404 -6.93 11.41 5.91
CA ILE A 404 -6.25 10.91 7.12
C ILE A 404 -6.40 9.40 7.25
N PHE A 405 -7.61 8.87 7.04
CA PHE A 405 -7.90 7.44 7.08
C PHE A 405 -7.11 6.67 6.02
N HIS A 406 -6.95 7.24 4.82
CA HIS A 406 -6.23 6.62 3.72
C HIS A 406 -4.72 6.59 3.95
N VAL A 407 -4.12 7.72 4.33
CA VAL A 407 -2.65 7.81 4.53
C VAL A 407 -2.15 7.10 5.78
N SER A 408 -3.06 6.73 6.70
CA SER A 408 -2.74 5.93 7.89
C SER A 408 -3.20 4.48 7.73
N ALA A 409 -4.50 4.20 7.86
CA ALA A 409 -5.02 2.85 7.94
C ALA A 409 -5.06 2.10 6.61
N ILE A 410 -5.52 2.74 5.53
CA ILE A 410 -5.53 2.06 4.23
C ILE A 410 -4.10 1.88 3.71
N HIS A 411 -3.21 2.85 3.92
CA HIS A 411 -1.78 2.67 3.67
C HIS A 411 -1.23 1.42 4.38
N ASN A 412 -1.62 1.20 5.65
CA ASN A 412 -1.27 -0.03 6.37
C ASN A 412 -1.90 -1.30 5.77
N GLN A 413 -3.15 -1.26 5.28
CA GLN A 413 -3.82 -2.39 4.60
C GLN A 413 -3.04 -2.86 3.37
N VAL A 414 -2.51 -1.91 2.59
CA VAL A 414 -1.96 -2.18 1.26
C VAL A 414 -0.44 -2.17 1.21
N GLY A 415 0.22 -1.53 2.18
CA GLY A 415 1.68 -1.38 2.25
C GLY A 415 2.36 -2.34 3.25
N THR A 416 1.67 -2.76 4.32
CA THR A 416 2.26 -3.64 5.34
C THR A 416 1.99 -5.12 5.04
N ILE A 417 2.52 -5.58 3.92
CA ILE A 417 2.13 -6.85 3.27
C ILE A 417 3.19 -7.96 3.40
N ALA A 418 4.06 -7.90 4.40
CA ALA A 418 5.21 -8.79 4.52
C ALA A 418 4.89 -10.29 4.63
N GLU A 419 3.78 -10.62 5.27
CA GLU A 419 3.28 -11.99 5.34
C GLU A 419 2.94 -12.63 3.98
N TYR A 420 2.72 -11.84 2.91
CA TYR A 420 2.26 -12.35 1.62
C TYR A 420 3.39 -12.57 0.60
N THR A 421 4.54 -11.93 0.77
CA THR A 421 5.56 -11.78 -0.28
C THR A 421 6.83 -12.61 -0.05
N SER A 422 7.01 -13.16 1.16
CA SER A 422 8.21 -13.93 1.54
C SER A 422 8.30 -15.25 0.79
N ASP A 423 7.16 -15.87 0.52
CA ASP A 423 7.05 -17.17 -0.14
C ASP A 423 6.75 -17.01 -1.64
N PRO A 424 7.69 -17.42 -2.52
CA PRO A 424 7.53 -17.35 -3.98
C PRO A 424 6.31 -18.07 -4.55
N ALA A 425 5.72 -19.03 -3.82
CA ALA A 425 4.53 -19.77 -4.23
C ALA A 425 3.23 -19.27 -3.58
N PHE A 426 3.31 -18.29 -2.67
CA PHE A 426 2.13 -17.75 -2.01
C PHE A 426 1.46 -16.68 -2.88
N CYS A 427 2.08 -15.51 -3.00
CA CYS A 427 1.59 -14.41 -3.82
C CYS A 427 2.72 -13.87 -4.72
N PRO A 428 3.17 -14.61 -5.76
CA PRO A 428 4.20 -14.09 -6.66
C PRO A 428 3.67 -12.93 -7.50
N THR A 429 4.44 -11.85 -7.61
CA THR A 429 4.12 -10.73 -8.52
C THR A 429 4.48 -11.01 -9.97
N ALA A 430 5.18 -12.10 -10.28
CA ALA A 430 5.44 -12.55 -11.65
C ALA A 430 5.74 -14.06 -11.66
N TRP A 431 5.24 -14.77 -12.68
CA TRP A 431 5.46 -16.21 -12.84
C TRP A 431 5.38 -16.62 -14.31
N VAL A 432 5.93 -17.78 -14.65
CA VAL A 432 5.81 -18.37 -16.00
C VAL A 432 4.50 -19.16 -16.08
N GLU A 433 3.82 -19.11 -17.22
CA GLU A 433 2.53 -19.79 -17.40
C GLU A 433 2.64 -21.30 -17.08
N GLY A 434 1.77 -21.77 -16.18
CA GLY A 434 1.74 -23.15 -15.69
C GLY A 434 2.63 -23.44 -14.48
N GLU A 435 3.51 -22.53 -14.07
CA GLU A 435 4.32 -22.71 -12.85
C GLU A 435 3.58 -22.25 -11.60
N LEU A 436 3.90 -22.82 -10.45
CA LEU A 436 3.23 -22.54 -9.16
C LEU A 436 4.02 -21.56 -8.26
N ALA A 437 5.10 -20.97 -8.77
CA ALA A 437 5.94 -20.04 -8.03
C ALA A 437 6.59 -19.01 -8.95
N GLY A 438 6.92 -17.84 -8.41
CA GLY A 438 7.79 -16.88 -9.08
C GLY A 438 9.23 -17.39 -9.17
N ARG A 439 10.00 -16.95 -10.18
CA ARG A 439 11.41 -17.35 -10.35
C ARG A 439 12.31 -16.76 -9.26
N PRO A 440 13.44 -17.42 -8.90
CA PRO A 440 14.32 -16.98 -7.82
C PRO A 440 14.70 -15.49 -7.86
N GLY A 441 15.20 -15.00 -9.00
CA GLY A 441 15.59 -13.60 -9.16
C GLY A 441 14.43 -12.62 -8.97
N THR A 442 13.27 -12.89 -9.58
CA THR A 442 12.10 -12.01 -9.44
C THR A 442 11.52 -12.04 -8.03
N SER A 443 11.53 -13.20 -7.36
CA SER A 443 11.12 -13.31 -5.96
C SER A 443 12.03 -12.57 -4.99
N VAL A 444 13.34 -12.60 -5.20
CA VAL A 444 14.29 -11.78 -4.40
C VAL A 444 14.06 -10.29 -4.66
N ARG A 445 13.82 -9.88 -5.91
CA ARG A 445 13.48 -8.49 -6.24
C ARG A 445 12.15 -8.05 -5.60
N GLN A 446 11.13 -8.90 -5.58
CA GLN A 446 9.88 -8.65 -4.86
C GLN A 446 10.12 -8.47 -3.36
N GLY A 447 10.90 -9.36 -2.73
CA GLY A 447 11.24 -9.26 -1.32
C GLY A 447 12.07 -8.01 -0.98
N LEU A 448 12.98 -7.63 -1.88
CA LEU A 448 13.79 -6.43 -1.74
C LEU A 448 12.94 -5.16 -1.85
N LEU A 449 11.92 -5.14 -2.72
CA LEU A 449 11.01 -4.00 -2.87
C LEU A 449 10.25 -3.75 -1.57
N LEU A 450 9.75 -4.82 -0.96
CA LEU A 450 9.10 -4.74 0.33
C LEU A 450 10.07 -4.29 1.44
N SER A 451 11.31 -4.75 1.41
CA SER A 451 12.33 -4.35 2.40
C SER A 451 12.64 -2.84 2.32
N LEU A 452 12.59 -2.26 1.12
CA LEU A 452 12.69 -0.80 0.93
C LEU A 452 11.48 -0.07 1.53
N ALA A 453 10.27 -0.60 1.33
CA ALA A 453 9.01 0.01 1.74
C ALA A 453 8.62 -0.23 3.23
N GLY A 454 9.46 -0.91 4.01
CA GLY A 454 9.08 -1.36 5.38
C GLY A 454 9.77 -0.64 6.54
N SER A 455 10.44 0.49 6.29
CA SER A 455 11.17 1.23 7.32
C SER A 455 10.23 2.01 8.23
N ALA A 456 10.31 1.77 9.55
CA ALA A 456 9.38 2.34 10.53
C ALA A 456 9.35 3.88 10.53
N GLN A 457 8.14 4.44 10.55
CA GLN A 457 7.83 5.88 10.56
C GLN A 457 7.15 6.31 11.86
N PRO A 458 6.85 7.61 12.06
CA PRO A 458 6.08 8.05 13.22
C PRO A 458 4.73 7.33 13.26
N SER A 459 4.39 6.77 14.42
CA SER A 459 3.17 6.00 14.62
C SER A 459 2.01 6.96 14.80
N ILE A 460 0.83 6.54 14.35
CA ILE A 460 -0.43 7.25 14.60
C ILE A 460 -0.70 7.47 16.11
N LYS A 461 -0.05 6.70 16.99
CA LYS A 461 -0.16 6.79 18.45
C LYS A 461 0.66 7.92 19.08
N GLU A 462 1.57 8.55 18.33
CA GLU A 462 2.44 9.59 18.88
C GLU A 462 1.71 10.93 19.04
N ASP A 463 2.14 11.73 20.01
CA ASP A 463 1.64 13.09 20.18
C ASP A 463 2.26 14.01 19.13
N PHE A 464 1.40 14.68 18.36
CA PHE A 464 1.76 15.66 17.35
C PHE A 464 1.14 17.04 17.65
N SER A 465 0.59 17.25 18.85
CA SER A 465 -0.12 18.47 19.22
C SER A 465 0.75 19.73 19.17
N HIS A 466 2.08 19.59 19.17
CA HIS A 466 3.01 20.72 19.06
C HIS A 466 2.88 21.52 17.75
N VAL A 467 2.30 20.95 16.69
CA VAL A 467 2.07 21.68 15.42
C VAL A 467 0.75 22.43 15.37
N MET A 468 -0.13 22.28 16.37
CA MET A 468 -1.44 22.92 16.41
C MET A 468 -1.36 24.40 16.79
N LEU A 469 -2.36 25.18 16.35
CA LEU A 469 -2.34 26.65 16.48
C LEU A 469 -2.45 27.15 17.93
N ASP A 470 -3.31 26.51 18.72
CA ASP A 470 -3.69 26.97 20.05
C ASP A 470 -3.99 25.80 20.99
N ASP A 471 -4.33 26.12 22.24
CA ASP A 471 -4.51 25.13 23.30
C ASP A 471 -5.80 24.32 23.15
N GLU A 472 -6.85 24.86 22.52
CA GLU A 472 -8.08 24.10 22.21
C GLU A 472 -7.80 23.05 21.14
N ALA A 473 -7.12 23.42 20.06
CA ALA A 473 -6.71 22.48 19.02
C ALA A 473 -5.73 21.42 19.54
N LYS A 474 -4.80 21.79 20.43
CA LYS A 474 -3.94 20.82 21.14
C LYS A 474 -4.76 19.84 21.97
N ALA A 475 -5.80 20.31 22.66
CA ALA A 475 -6.67 19.45 23.46
C ALA A 475 -7.43 18.45 22.59
N VAL A 476 -7.97 18.88 21.45
CA VAL A 476 -8.62 17.99 20.46
C VAL A 476 -7.65 16.92 19.95
N CYS A 477 -6.41 17.30 19.61
CA CYS A 477 -5.40 16.35 19.15
C CYS A 477 -5.01 15.34 20.24
N LYS A 478 -4.81 15.79 21.48
CA LYS A 478 -4.50 14.90 22.61
C LYS A 478 -5.63 13.92 22.92
N LYS A 479 -6.89 14.36 22.77
CA LYS A 479 -8.06 13.48 22.87
C LYS A 479 -8.02 12.39 21.79
N PHE A 480 -7.78 12.76 20.53
CA PHE A 480 -7.62 11.78 19.44
C PHE A 480 -6.46 10.80 19.71
N THR A 481 -5.28 11.31 20.11
CA THR A 481 -4.15 10.46 20.48
C THR A 481 -4.52 9.48 21.60
N ALA A 482 -5.26 9.92 22.62
CA ALA A 482 -5.72 9.04 23.69
C ALA A 482 -6.70 7.95 23.20
N GLU A 483 -7.65 8.31 22.34
CA GLU A 483 -8.60 7.36 21.73
C GLU A 483 -7.87 6.30 20.88
N VAL A 484 -6.94 6.74 20.02
CA VAL A 484 -6.10 5.85 19.21
C VAL A 484 -5.25 4.94 20.09
N ASN A 485 -4.68 5.44 21.20
CA ASN A 485 -3.90 4.61 22.13
C ASN A 485 -4.76 3.60 22.91
N ALA A 486 -6.07 3.84 23.04
CA ALA A 486 -7.01 2.96 23.72
C ALA A 486 -7.61 1.86 22.82
N PHE A 487 -7.42 1.95 21.50
CA PHE A 487 -8.02 1.01 20.54
C PHE A 487 -7.31 -0.35 20.37
N PRO A 488 -5.96 -0.50 20.48
CA PRO A 488 -5.30 -1.79 20.31
C PRO A 488 -5.86 -2.95 21.16
N PRO A 489 -6.23 -2.75 22.45
CA PRO A 489 -6.90 -3.79 23.24
C PRO A 489 -8.20 -4.32 22.62
N VAL A 490 -9.00 -3.47 21.97
CA VAL A 490 -10.25 -3.86 21.30
C VAL A 490 -9.94 -4.78 20.11
N VAL A 491 -8.99 -4.40 19.26
CA VAL A 491 -8.56 -5.21 18.12
C VAL A 491 -7.97 -6.55 18.58
N LYS A 492 -7.16 -6.52 19.65
CA LYS A 492 -6.60 -7.75 20.25
C LYS A 492 -7.68 -8.70 20.75
N GLU A 493 -8.72 -8.19 21.42
CA GLU A 493 -9.83 -9.00 21.89
C GLU A 493 -10.64 -9.59 20.73
N ARG A 494 -10.94 -8.80 19.70
CA ARG A 494 -11.63 -9.31 18.49
C ARG A 494 -10.81 -10.40 17.81
N ASN A 495 -9.49 -10.24 17.75
CA ASN A 495 -8.58 -11.22 17.17
C ASN A 495 -8.55 -12.57 17.92
N THR A 496 -8.99 -12.66 19.19
CA THR A 496 -9.11 -13.96 19.87
C THR A 496 -10.32 -14.79 19.39
N ARG A 497 -11.25 -14.15 18.67
CA ARG A 497 -12.50 -14.76 18.18
C ARG A 497 -12.53 -14.93 16.66
N ARG A 498 -11.63 -14.25 15.94
CA ARG A 498 -11.55 -14.33 14.47
C ARG A 498 -10.89 -15.63 14.02
N LYS A 499 -11.28 -16.11 12.84
CA LYS A 499 -10.66 -17.29 12.21
C LYS A 499 -9.17 -17.06 11.88
N GLN A 500 -8.78 -15.81 11.69
CA GLN A 500 -7.40 -15.34 11.57
C GLN A 500 -7.32 -13.93 12.12
N ALA A 501 -6.21 -13.60 12.78
CA ALA A 501 -5.98 -12.26 13.29
C ALA A 501 -5.93 -11.25 12.13
N TYR A 502 -6.45 -10.06 12.37
CA TYR A 502 -6.46 -8.95 11.44
C TYR A 502 -5.91 -7.71 12.12
N GLN A 503 -4.91 -7.07 11.51
CA GLN A 503 -4.06 -6.06 12.17
C GLN A 503 -4.04 -4.71 11.46
N THR A 504 -4.75 -4.56 10.35
CA THR A 504 -4.75 -3.36 9.50
C THR A 504 -5.14 -2.09 10.25
N PHE A 505 -6.14 -2.18 11.11
CA PHE A 505 -6.62 -1.06 11.92
C PHE A 505 -6.09 -1.09 13.36
N ASN A 506 -5.06 -1.89 13.64
CA ASN A 506 -4.42 -1.88 14.96
C ASN A 506 -3.41 -0.71 15.03
N PRO A 507 -3.62 0.30 15.89
CA PRO A 507 -2.70 1.43 15.98
C PRO A 507 -1.25 1.07 16.36
N ASP A 508 -1.01 -0.11 16.97
CA ASP A 508 0.35 -0.60 17.23
C ASP A 508 1.15 -0.91 15.95
N THR A 509 0.45 -1.06 14.82
CA THR A 509 1.07 -1.34 13.52
C THR A 509 1.03 -0.18 12.55
N MET A 510 0.19 0.83 12.82
CA MET A 510 -0.10 1.92 11.90
C MET A 510 0.86 3.10 12.02
N GLU A 511 1.20 3.64 10.85
CA GLU A 511 1.96 4.86 10.68
C GLU A 511 1.02 6.06 10.51
N MET A 512 1.54 7.26 10.77
CA MET A 512 0.76 8.49 10.76
C MET A 512 0.49 9.03 9.35
N ALA A 513 1.40 8.77 8.41
CA ALA A 513 1.37 9.30 7.06
C ALA A 513 2.01 8.32 6.08
N VAL A 514 1.84 8.60 4.78
CA VAL A 514 2.61 7.95 3.72
C VAL A 514 4.01 8.56 3.71
N SER A 515 4.96 7.87 4.35
CA SER A 515 6.33 8.34 4.57
C SER A 515 7.40 7.30 4.17
N ILE A 516 6.98 6.15 3.63
CA ILE A 516 7.84 5.05 3.20
C ILE A 516 7.23 4.30 2.03
#